data_AF-A0AAV0XX97-F1
#
_entry.id   AF-A0AAV0XX97-F1
#
_cell.length_a   1.000
_cell.length_b   1.000
_cell.length_c   1.000
_cell.angle_alpha   90.00
_cell.angle_beta   90.00
_cell.angle_gamma   90.00
#
_symmetry.space_group_name_H-M   'P 1'
#
loop_
_entity.id
_entity.type
_entity.pdbx_description
1 polymer ?
#
loop_
_entity_poly.entity_id
_entity_poly.type
_entity_poly.pdbx_seq_one_letter_code
_entity_poly.pdbx_strand_id
1 'polypeptide(L)'
;MLTVWEKILSAIDRINIILQKSKLTIDVAVKHLQSLLKILENFREQGINEALLDSKNKAEVLGIETEFPKVRLRKKKLLPGEIADEFCNISEENKFLIMIKNVIDNILIGLRQRFKSMENIAQDFSFLDPTIIYSCPMENLKRAGVDLCNKYENDLNKIEFISELESFKEHVYNIDDDLKRATFF
;
A
#
# COMPACT_ATOMS: atom_id res chain seq x y z
N MET A 1 16.29 -16.91 -1.01
CA MET A 1 15.02 -16.76 -0.25
C MET A 1 15.14 -15.78 0.92
N LEU A 2 16.11 -15.95 1.81
CA LEU A 2 16.24 -15.08 3.01
C LEU A 2 16.31 -13.59 2.67
N THR A 3 17.07 -13.20 1.64
CA THR A 3 17.18 -11.81 1.19
C THR A 3 15.83 -11.23 0.74
N VAL A 4 14.99 -12.03 0.07
CA VAL A 4 13.64 -11.57 -0.35
C VAL A 4 12.78 -11.27 0.88
N TRP A 5 12.76 -12.19 1.84
CA TRP A 5 12.01 -12.01 3.09
C TRP A 5 12.53 -10.85 3.91
N GLU A 6 13.85 -10.68 4.01
CA GLU A 6 14.48 -9.55 4.71
C GLU A 6 14.01 -8.22 4.13
N LYS A 7 13.97 -8.06 2.80
CA LYS A 7 13.48 -6.84 2.15
C LYS A 7 11.99 -6.58 2.43
N ILE A 8 11.14 -7.59 2.27
CA ILE A 8 9.69 -7.48 2.51
C ILE A 8 9.40 -7.14 3.97
N LEU A 9 9.95 -7.92 4.90
CA LEU A 9 9.70 -7.77 6.33
C LEU A 9 10.25 -6.45 6.86
N SER A 10 11.43 -6.03 6.41
CA SER A 10 12.01 -4.74 6.83
C SER A 10 11.15 -3.56 6.36
N ALA A 11 10.56 -3.62 5.16
CA ALA A 11 9.66 -2.58 4.68
C ALA A 11 8.40 -2.50 5.54
N ILE A 12 7.79 -3.65 5.85
CA ILE A 12 6.60 -3.73 6.70
C ILE A 12 6.91 -3.25 8.13
N ASP A 13 8.03 -3.70 8.70
CA ASP A 13 8.43 -3.38 10.07
C ASP A 13 8.65 -1.87 10.28
N ARG A 14 9.35 -1.21 9.34
CA ARG A 14 9.55 0.25 9.37
C ARG A 14 8.23 1.01 9.48
N ILE A 15 7.24 0.60 8.70
CA ILE A 15 5.93 1.26 8.71
C ILE A 15 5.16 0.89 9.97
N ASN A 16 5.26 -0.36 10.44
CA ASN A 16 4.66 -0.79 11.70
C ASN A 16 5.15 0.06 12.89
N ILE A 17 6.46 0.33 12.96
CA ILE A 17 7.05 1.21 13.97
C ILE A 17 6.49 2.64 13.85
N ILE A 18 6.32 3.16 12.63
CA ILE A 18 5.73 4.48 12.42
C ILE A 18 4.27 4.52 12.90
N LEU A 19 3.47 3.50 12.58
CA LEU A 19 2.06 3.39 12.96
C LEU A 19 1.85 3.32 14.48
N GLN A 20 2.86 2.87 15.23
CA GLN A 20 2.82 2.78 16.69
C GLN A 20 3.23 4.09 17.39
N LYS A 21 3.58 5.16 16.65
CA LYS A 21 3.92 6.45 17.25
C LYS A 21 2.68 7.12 17.84
N SER A 22 2.81 7.68 19.04
CA SER A 22 1.68 8.24 19.81
C SER A 22 1.02 9.48 19.19
N LYS A 23 1.72 10.23 18.32
CA LYS A 23 1.24 11.47 17.70
C LYS A 23 0.96 11.34 16.20
N LEU A 24 0.52 10.16 15.76
CA LEU A 24 0.24 9.92 14.34
C LEU A 24 -1.23 10.18 14.02
N THR A 25 -1.49 11.06 13.05
CA THR A 25 -2.84 11.29 12.51
C THR A 25 -3.19 10.22 11.49
N ILE A 26 -4.49 9.97 11.31
CA ILE A 26 -5.00 8.92 10.41
C ILE A 26 -4.59 9.20 8.95
N ASP A 27 -4.61 10.47 8.51
CA ASP A 27 -4.22 10.84 7.14
C ASP A 27 -2.73 10.52 6.88
N VAL A 28 -1.85 10.82 7.84
CA VAL A 28 -0.41 10.53 7.74
C VAL A 28 -0.16 9.03 7.79
N ALA A 29 -0.90 8.29 8.63
CA ALA A 29 -0.86 6.83 8.66
C ALA A 29 -1.22 6.23 7.29
N VAL A 30 -2.31 6.72 6.66
CA VAL A 30 -2.72 6.27 5.32
C VAL A 30 -1.65 6.59 4.26
N LYS A 31 -1.03 7.77 4.30
CA LYS A 31 0.09 8.13 3.40
C LYS A 31 1.27 7.16 3.55
N HIS A 32 1.64 6.79 4.78
CA HIS A 32 2.70 5.80 5.01
C HIS A 32 2.33 4.41 4.51
N LEU A 33 1.08 3.98 4.69
CA LEU A 33 0.58 2.71 4.19
C LEU A 33 0.54 2.67 2.65
N GLN A 34 0.14 3.76 2.00
CA GLN A 34 0.19 3.88 0.54
C GLN A 34 1.64 3.85 0.03
N SER A 35 2.58 4.46 0.76
CA SER A 35 4.01 4.36 0.47
C SER A 35 4.51 2.91 0.58
N LEU A 36 4.09 2.16 1.62
CA LEU A 36 4.42 0.74 1.76
C LEU A 36 3.94 -0.09 0.56
N LEU A 37 2.70 0.12 0.14
CA LEU A 37 2.13 -0.58 -1.02
C LEU A 37 2.97 -0.33 -2.28
N LYS A 38 3.32 0.94 -2.55
CA LYS A 38 4.20 1.31 -3.67
C LYS A 38 5.58 0.66 -3.58
N ILE A 39 6.17 0.59 -2.39
CA ILE A 39 7.47 -0.07 -2.17
C ILE A 39 7.37 -1.56 -2.51
N LEU A 40 6.31 -2.25 -2.06
CA LEU A 40 6.10 -3.66 -2.33
C LEU A 40 5.76 -3.94 -3.80
N GLU A 41 5.02 -3.06 -4.46
CA GLU A 41 4.75 -3.13 -5.91
C GLU A 41 6.05 -2.99 -6.72
N ASN A 42 6.86 -1.98 -6.42
CA ASN A 42 8.15 -1.80 -7.08
C ASN A 42 9.09 -3.00 -6.83
N PHE A 43 9.08 -3.52 -5.58
CA PHE A 43 9.85 -4.72 -5.25
C PHE A 43 9.39 -5.95 -6.05
N ARG A 44 8.07 -6.10 -6.27
CA ARG A 44 7.49 -7.19 -7.08
C ARG A 44 7.94 -7.13 -8.53
N GLU A 45 8.01 -5.93 -9.11
CA GLU A 45 8.34 -5.75 -10.53
C GLU A 45 9.84 -5.90 -10.80
N GLN A 46 10.68 -5.27 -9.98
CA GLN A 46 12.11 -5.11 -10.26
C GLN A 46 13.00 -5.71 -9.16
N GLY A 47 12.58 -5.57 -7.90
CA GLY A 47 13.40 -5.91 -6.73
C GLY A 47 13.64 -7.40 -6.50
N ILE A 48 12.84 -8.31 -7.08
CA ILE A 48 13.07 -9.77 -6.93
C ILE A 48 14.39 -10.18 -7.60
N ASN A 49 14.70 -9.63 -8.78
CA ASN A 49 15.92 -9.97 -9.51
C ASN A 49 17.16 -9.46 -8.78
N GLU A 50 17.09 -8.24 -8.23
CA GLU A 50 18.15 -7.68 -7.38
C GLU A 50 18.36 -8.51 -6.12
N ALA A 51 17.27 -8.91 -5.44
CA ALA A 51 17.36 -9.76 -4.25
C ALA A 51 17.91 -11.16 -4.56
N LEU A 52 17.68 -11.69 -5.77
CA LEU A 52 18.28 -12.94 -6.24
C LEU A 52 19.79 -12.77 -6.46
N LEU A 53 20.22 -11.68 -7.12
CA LEU A 53 21.64 -11.39 -7.32
C LEU A 53 22.37 -11.22 -5.98
N ASP A 54 21.81 -10.43 -5.06
CA ASP A 54 22.34 -10.27 -3.70
C ASP A 54 22.44 -11.60 -2.96
N SER A 55 21.45 -12.49 -3.14
CA SER A 55 21.47 -13.83 -2.55
C SER A 55 22.58 -14.69 -3.13
N LYS A 56 22.79 -14.66 -4.45
CA LYS A 56 23.87 -15.40 -5.13
C LYS A 56 25.24 -14.93 -4.63
N ASN A 57 25.47 -13.62 -4.60
CA ASN A 57 26.72 -13.04 -4.09
C ASN A 57 27.00 -13.45 -2.64
N LYS A 58 25.99 -13.39 -1.76
CA LYS A 58 26.14 -13.82 -0.35
C LYS A 58 26.43 -15.32 -0.23
N ALA A 59 25.76 -16.15 -1.04
CA ALA A 59 25.96 -17.60 -1.01
C ALA A 59 27.36 -17.99 -1.51
N GLU A 60 27.87 -17.34 -2.56
CA GLU A 60 29.25 -17.52 -3.05
C GLU A 60 30.29 -17.21 -1.97
N VAL A 61 30.14 -16.08 -1.26
CA VAL A 61 31.01 -15.70 -0.14
C VAL A 61 30.99 -16.74 0.98
N LEU A 62 29.86 -17.41 1.18
CA LEU A 62 29.68 -18.46 2.21
C LEU A 62 30.03 -19.87 1.70
N GLY A 63 30.45 -20.03 0.44
CA GLY A 63 30.75 -21.34 -0.17
C GLY A 63 29.52 -22.24 -0.34
N ILE A 64 28.32 -21.65 -0.45
CA ILE A 64 27.05 -22.36 -0.65
C ILE A 64 26.73 -22.44 -2.14
N GLU A 65 26.21 -23.58 -2.60
CA GLU A 65 25.77 -23.76 -3.99
C GLU A 65 24.68 -22.75 -4.38
N THR A 66 24.87 -22.08 -5.53
CA THR A 66 24.02 -20.97 -5.98
C THR A 66 23.11 -21.30 -7.16
N GLU A 67 23.29 -22.48 -7.75
CA GLU A 67 22.46 -22.94 -8.87
C GLU A 67 21.13 -23.53 -8.38
N PHE A 68 20.07 -23.31 -9.16
CA PHE A 68 18.80 -23.99 -8.91
C PHE A 68 18.94 -25.49 -9.21
N PRO A 69 18.28 -26.36 -8.40
CA PRO A 69 18.40 -27.80 -8.57
C PRO A 69 17.87 -28.25 -9.94
N LYS A 70 18.61 -29.12 -10.62
CA LYS A 70 18.19 -29.70 -11.90
C LYS A 70 17.14 -30.78 -11.66
N VAL A 71 15.86 -30.47 -11.90
CA VAL A 71 14.76 -31.43 -11.78
C VAL A 71 14.64 -32.27 -13.06
N ARG A 72 14.51 -33.59 -12.91
CA ARG A 72 14.33 -34.52 -14.05
C ARG A 72 12.99 -34.27 -14.74
N LEU A 73 13.03 -33.91 -16.02
CA LEU A 73 11.83 -33.82 -16.86
C LEU A 73 11.22 -35.22 -17.07
N ARG A 74 9.98 -35.42 -16.62
CA ARG A 74 9.22 -36.65 -16.88
C ARG A 74 8.66 -36.57 -18.31
N LYS A 75 9.18 -37.41 -19.21
CA LYS A 75 8.57 -37.59 -20.53
C LYS A 75 7.27 -38.38 -20.39
N LYS A 76 6.15 -37.81 -20.85
CA LYS A 76 4.89 -38.55 -21.01
C LYS A 76 5.07 -39.56 -22.14
N LYS A 77 4.59 -40.80 -21.97
CA LYS A 77 4.50 -41.75 -23.08
C LYS A 77 3.40 -41.26 -24.01
N LEU A 78 3.75 -41.05 -25.28
CA LEU A 78 2.80 -40.68 -26.34
C LEU A 78 2.33 -41.95 -27.05
N LEU A 79 1.05 -41.99 -27.40
CA LEU A 79 0.49 -43.03 -28.27
C LEU A 79 0.74 -42.68 -29.74
N PRO A 80 0.69 -43.66 -30.67
CA PRO A 80 0.83 -43.39 -32.10
C PRO A 80 -0.24 -42.41 -32.58
N GLY A 81 0.18 -41.29 -33.18
CA GLY A 81 -0.72 -40.22 -33.66
C GLY A 81 -0.92 -39.06 -32.67
N GLU A 82 -0.44 -39.17 -31.43
CA GLU A 82 -0.41 -38.04 -30.50
C GLU A 82 0.80 -37.14 -30.79
N ILE A 83 0.54 -35.84 -30.93
CA ILE A 83 1.59 -34.83 -30.88
C ILE A 83 1.86 -34.54 -29.41
N ALA A 84 3.12 -34.47 -29.03
CA ALA A 84 3.47 -34.03 -27.68
C ALA A 84 2.90 -32.63 -27.46
N ASP A 85 2.08 -32.42 -26.43
CA ASP A 85 1.93 -31.07 -25.90
C ASP A 85 3.34 -30.53 -25.66
N GLU A 86 3.62 -29.32 -26.14
CA GLU A 86 4.81 -28.59 -25.74
C GLU A 86 4.77 -28.50 -24.22
N PHE A 87 5.48 -29.42 -23.56
CA PHE A 87 5.73 -29.31 -22.13
C PHE A 87 6.37 -27.96 -21.95
N CYS A 88 5.61 -27.02 -21.39
CA CYS A 88 6.11 -25.71 -21.01
C CYS A 88 7.13 -25.97 -19.90
N ASN A 89 8.38 -26.21 -20.30
CA ASN A 89 9.49 -26.52 -19.40
C ASN A 89 9.93 -25.21 -18.75
N ILE A 90 9.11 -24.74 -17.81
CA ILE A 90 9.43 -23.58 -16.97
C ILE A 90 10.63 -23.98 -16.11
N SER A 91 11.72 -23.21 -16.21
CA SER A 91 12.91 -23.41 -15.36
C SER A 91 12.55 -23.32 -13.89
N GLU A 92 13.32 -24.00 -13.02
CA GLU A 92 13.10 -23.90 -11.57
C GLU A 92 13.24 -22.45 -11.06
N GLU A 93 14.10 -21.66 -11.69
CA GLU A 93 14.20 -20.21 -11.43
C GLU A 93 12.90 -19.48 -11.78
N ASN A 94 12.29 -19.76 -12.93
CA ASN A 94 11.01 -19.15 -13.29
C ASN A 94 9.86 -19.60 -12.38
N LYS A 95 9.83 -20.87 -11.97
CA LYS A 95 8.85 -21.36 -10.98
C LYS A 95 9.02 -20.61 -9.64
N PHE A 96 10.26 -20.42 -9.22
CA PHE A 96 10.60 -19.66 -8.03
C PHE A 96 10.12 -18.20 -8.14
N LEU A 97 10.40 -17.53 -9.25
CA LEU A 97 9.95 -16.16 -9.51
C LEU A 97 8.42 -16.03 -9.47
N ILE A 98 7.71 -16.96 -10.11
CA ILE A 98 6.24 -17.00 -10.10
C ILE A 98 5.73 -17.16 -8.67
N MET A 99 6.31 -18.09 -7.90
CA MET A 99 5.95 -18.32 -6.50
C MET A 99 6.12 -17.04 -5.66
N ILE A 100 7.26 -16.35 -5.78
CA ILE A 100 7.53 -15.14 -5.00
C ILE A 100 6.60 -13.99 -5.41
N LYS A 101 6.34 -13.82 -6.70
CA LYS A 101 5.38 -12.81 -7.18
C LYS A 101 3.99 -13.07 -6.59
N ASN A 102 3.52 -14.31 -6.61
CA ASN A 102 2.24 -14.68 -6.00
C ASN A 102 2.21 -14.41 -4.48
N VAL A 103 3.31 -14.65 -3.77
CA VAL A 103 3.42 -14.31 -2.35
C VAL A 103 3.29 -12.80 -2.14
N ILE A 104 4.01 -11.99 -2.91
CA ILE A 104 3.93 -10.52 -2.80
C ILE A 104 2.54 -10.01 -3.17
N ASP A 105 1.89 -10.59 -4.18
CA ASP A 105 0.51 -10.27 -4.56
C ASP A 105 -0.47 -10.51 -3.40
N ASN A 106 -0.35 -11.65 -2.73
CA ASN A 106 -1.18 -11.95 -1.56
C ASN A 106 -0.93 -10.97 -0.41
N ILE A 107 0.31 -10.56 -0.17
CA ILE A 107 0.64 -9.54 0.83
C ILE A 107 0.01 -8.20 0.45
N LEU A 108 0.13 -7.78 -0.81
CA LEU A 108 -0.47 -6.54 -1.31
C LEU A 108 -1.99 -6.53 -1.15
N ILE A 109 -2.66 -7.62 -1.55
CA ILE A 109 -4.12 -7.77 -1.38
C ILE A 109 -4.48 -7.70 0.10
N GLY A 110 -3.78 -8.45 0.95
CA GLY A 110 -4.04 -8.49 2.40
C GLY A 110 -3.86 -7.12 3.06
N LEU A 111 -2.79 -6.39 2.72
CA LEU A 111 -2.56 -5.03 3.23
C LEU A 111 -3.65 -4.06 2.76
N ARG A 112 -3.99 -4.07 1.46
CA ARG A 112 -5.05 -3.21 0.91
C ARG A 112 -6.39 -3.46 1.60
N GLN A 113 -6.77 -4.71 1.79
CA GLN A 113 -8.00 -5.08 2.49
C GLN A 113 -7.98 -4.64 3.95
N ARG A 114 -6.89 -4.94 4.67
CA ARG A 114 -6.77 -4.62 6.11
C ARG A 114 -6.87 -3.12 6.39
N PHE A 115 -6.32 -2.28 5.51
CA PHE A 115 -6.28 -0.83 5.72
C PHE A 115 -7.37 -0.06 4.99
N LYS A 116 -8.30 -0.75 4.31
CA LYS A 116 -9.35 -0.10 3.54
C LYS A 116 -10.24 0.81 4.38
N SER A 117 -10.62 0.37 5.57
CA SER A 117 -11.45 1.18 6.47
C SER A 117 -10.73 2.45 6.93
N MET A 118 -9.41 2.38 7.17
CA MET A 118 -8.61 3.54 7.56
C MET A 118 -8.51 4.55 6.42
N GLU A 119 -8.33 4.07 5.18
CA GLU A 119 -8.37 4.91 3.97
C GLU A 119 -9.73 5.58 3.79
N ASN A 120 -10.84 4.83 3.98
CA ASN A 120 -12.18 5.39 3.90
C ASN A 120 -12.39 6.50 4.94
N ILE A 121 -11.99 6.28 6.20
CA ILE A 121 -12.10 7.29 7.26
C ILE A 121 -11.27 8.54 6.89
N ALA A 122 -10.02 8.36 6.46
CA ALA A 122 -9.20 9.50 6.03
C ALA A 122 -9.86 10.28 4.89
N GLN A 123 -10.51 9.59 3.96
CA GLN A 123 -11.23 10.22 2.85
C GLN A 123 -12.50 10.94 3.32
N ASP A 124 -13.30 10.32 4.18
CA ASP A 124 -14.56 10.90 4.70
C ASP A 124 -14.30 12.23 5.41
N PHE A 125 -13.23 12.30 6.21
CA PHE A 125 -12.87 13.48 6.99
C PHE A 125 -11.89 14.41 6.27
N SER A 126 -11.46 14.09 5.04
CA SER A 126 -10.44 14.84 4.31
C SER A 126 -10.79 16.32 4.09
N PHE A 127 -12.08 16.65 3.93
CA PHE A 127 -12.53 18.02 3.73
C PHE A 127 -12.30 18.93 4.95
N LEU A 128 -12.02 18.35 6.12
CA LEU A 128 -11.67 19.08 7.34
C LEU A 128 -10.18 19.46 7.41
N ASP A 129 -9.37 19.06 6.41
CA ASP A 129 -8.00 19.53 6.29
C ASP A 129 -8.03 21.07 6.20
N PRO A 130 -7.27 21.80 7.05
CA PRO A 130 -7.24 23.25 7.04
C PRO A 130 -6.95 23.87 5.66
N THR A 131 -6.12 23.19 4.85
CA THR A 131 -5.80 23.64 3.48
C THR A 131 -7.02 23.52 2.54
N ILE A 132 -7.85 22.49 2.73
CA ILE A 132 -9.09 22.28 1.98
C ILE A 132 -10.17 23.26 2.46
N ILE A 133 -10.32 23.45 3.77
CA ILE A 133 -11.28 24.41 4.34
C ILE A 133 -11.01 25.82 3.79
N TYR A 134 -9.73 26.20 3.67
CA TYR A 134 -9.30 27.48 3.13
C TYR A 134 -9.60 27.62 1.63
N SER A 135 -9.17 26.66 0.82
CA SER A 135 -9.19 26.76 -0.64
C SER A 135 -10.54 26.42 -1.30
N CYS A 136 -11.33 25.55 -0.68
CA CYS A 136 -12.54 25.00 -1.28
C CYS A 136 -13.75 25.93 -1.07
N PRO A 137 -14.66 26.14 -2.04
CA PRO A 137 -15.88 26.94 -1.85
C PRO A 137 -16.79 26.38 -0.73
N MET A 138 -17.54 27.26 -0.04
CA MET A 138 -18.45 26.85 1.05
C MET A 138 -19.47 25.79 0.60
N GLU A 139 -20.04 25.93 -0.59
CA GLU A 139 -21.02 24.99 -1.13
C GLU A 139 -20.49 23.54 -1.24
N ASN A 140 -19.20 23.38 -1.57
CA ASN A 140 -18.59 22.07 -1.65
C ASN A 140 -18.31 21.49 -0.25
N LEU A 141 -17.90 22.33 0.70
CA LEU A 141 -17.70 21.92 2.10
C LEU A 141 -19.03 21.51 2.74
N LYS A 142 -20.11 22.24 2.47
CA LYS A 142 -21.47 21.86 2.90
C LYS A 142 -21.88 20.51 2.35
N ARG A 143 -21.66 20.26 1.06
CA ARG A 143 -21.97 18.97 0.44
C ARG A 143 -21.22 17.83 1.12
N ALA A 144 -19.91 17.98 1.30
CA ALA A 144 -19.09 16.99 1.99
C ALA A 144 -19.52 16.78 3.45
N GLY A 145 -19.85 17.86 4.16
CA GLY A 145 -20.37 17.80 5.52
C GLY A 145 -21.73 17.10 5.60
N VAL A 146 -22.63 17.34 4.65
CA VAL A 146 -23.92 16.64 4.56
C VAL A 146 -23.70 15.15 4.30
N ASP A 147 -22.80 14.79 3.39
CA ASP A 147 -22.45 13.40 3.10
C ASP A 147 -21.88 12.69 4.34
N LEU A 148 -21.01 13.39 5.11
CA LEU A 148 -20.48 12.90 6.38
C LEU A 148 -21.61 12.70 7.41
N CYS A 149 -22.48 13.69 7.61
CA CYS A 149 -23.61 13.58 8.55
C CYS A 149 -24.56 12.45 8.17
N ASN A 150 -24.82 12.22 6.88
CA ASN A 150 -25.66 11.10 6.45
C ASN A 150 -24.99 9.75 6.76
N LYS A 151 -23.66 9.65 6.64
CA LYS A 151 -22.90 8.44 6.96
C LYS A 151 -22.85 8.16 8.46
N TYR A 152 -22.80 9.21 9.26
CA TYR A 152 -22.73 9.17 10.73
C TYR A 152 -24.00 9.75 11.35
N GLU A 153 -25.17 9.35 10.84
CA GLU A 153 -26.48 9.94 11.20
C GLU A 153 -26.83 9.83 12.69
N ASN A 154 -26.27 8.82 13.37
CA ASN A 154 -26.47 8.60 14.81
C ASN A 154 -25.50 9.41 15.67
N ASP A 155 -24.40 9.91 15.09
CA ASP A 155 -23.33 10.60 15.81
C ASP A 155 -23.28 12.11 15.51
N LEU A 156 -23.81 12.55 14.36
CA LEU A 156 -23.72 13.94 13.89
C LEU A 156 -25.10 14.57 13.65
N ASN A 157 -25.38 15.67 14.34
CA ASN A 157 -26.51 16.53 14.02
C ASN A 157 -26.20 17.37 12.79
N LYS A 158 -26.88 17.08 11.68
CA LYS A 158 -26.68 17.74 10.39
C LYS A 158 -26.83 19.27 10.44
N ILE A 159 -27.78 19.79 11.21
CA ILE A 159 -28.04 21.24 11.25
C ILE A 159 -26.92 21.94 12.01
N GLU A 160 -26.57 21.40 13.19
CA GLU A 160 -25.51 21.95 14.04
C GLU A 160 -24.16 21.86 13.34
N PHE A 161 -23.79 20.69 12.82
CA PHE A 161 -22.49 20.47 12.19
C PHE A 161 -22.24 21.40 11.00
N ILE A 162 -23.25 21.62 10.14
CA ILE A 162 -23.10 22.53 9.00
C ILE A 162 -22.95 23.98 9.46
N SER A 163 -23.72 24.41 10.46
CA SER A 163 -23.60 25.75 11.03
C SER A 163 -22.23 25.98 11.70
N GLU A 164 -21.72 24.97 12.41
CA GLU A 164 -20.38 24.99 13.00
C GLU A 164 -19.29 25.06 11.93
N LEU A 165 -19.43 24.30 10.84
CA LEU A 165 -18.50 24.32 9.71
C LEU A 165 -18.45 25.69 9.01
N GLU A 166 -19.61 26.32 8.85
CA GLU A 166 -19.70 27.68 8.30
C GLU A 166 -18.98 28.68 9.18
N SER A 167 -19.33 28.68 10.47
CA SER A 167 -18.71 29.56 11.46
C SER A 167 -17.21 29.34 11.53
N PHE A 168 -16.74 28.08 11.57
CA PHE A 168 -15.32 27.76 11.64
C PHE A 168 -14.54 28.34 10.46
N LYS A 169 -15.09 28.25 9.24
CA LYS A 169 -14.42 28.78 8.06
C LYS A 169 -14.32 30.31 8.06
N GLU A 170 -15.36 31.01 8.53
CA GLU A 170 -15.31 32.46 8.67
C GLU A 170 -14.28 32.91 9.70
N HIS A 171 -14.10 32.13 10.77
CA HIS A 171 -13.21 32.47 11.89
C HIS A 171 -11.79 31.91 11.75
N VAL A 172 -11.55 30.96 10.83
CA VAL A 172 -10.24 30.33 10.61
C VAL A 172 -9.12 31.36 10.37
N TYR A 173 -9.47 32.51 9.74
CA TYR A 173 -8.54 33.61 9.46
C TYR A 173 -7.95 34.29 10.71
N ASN A 174 -8.61 34.13 11.87
CA ASN A 174 -8.23 34.75 13.14
C ASN A 174 -7.46 33.81 14.06
N ILE A 175 -7.44 32.50 13.76
CA ILE A 175 -6.89 31.48 14.66
C ILE A 175 -5.41 31.23 14.39
N ASP A 176 -4.97 31.28 13.13
CA ASP A 176 -3.58 31.02 12.77
C ASP A 176 -3.18 31.70 11.46
N ASP A 177 -2.19 32.61 11.52
CA ASP A 177 -1.61 33.26 10.34
C ASP A 177 -0.79 32.29 9.48
N ASP A 178 -0.30 31.18 10.05
CA ASP A 178 0.47 30.18 9.32
C ASP A 178 -0.43 29.26 8.46
N LEU A 179 -1.73 29.16 8.76
CA LEU A 179 -2.72 28.54 7.87
C LEU A 179 -2.90 29.31 6.55
N LYS A 180 -2.60 30.62 6.54
CA LYS A 180 -2.55 31.43 5.31
C LYS A 180 -1.31 31.11 4.46
N ARG A 181 -0.26 30.56 5.07
CA ARG A 181 1.03 30.23 4.45
C ARG A 181 1.16 28.77 4.04
N ALA A 182 0.28 27.88 4.54
CA ALA A 182 0.20 26.47 4.15
C ALA A 182 -0.36 26.32 2.72
N THR A 183 0.36 26.89 1.76
CA THR A 183 0.20 26.60 0.34
C THR A 183 1.46 25.89 -0.13
N PHE A 184 1.26 24.74 -0.77
CA PHE A 184 2.24 23.95 -1.53
C PHE A 184 3.34 23.22 -0.73
N PHE A 185 3.09 21.94 -0.44
CA PHE A 185 4.07 20.85 -0.57
C PHE A 185 3.39 19.58 -1.04
#